data_AF-A0A2D6FB85-F1
#
_entry.id   AF-A0A2D6FB85-F1
#
_cell.length_a   1.000
_cell.length_b   1.000
_cell.length_c   1.000
_cell.angle_alpha   90.00
_cell.angle_beta   90.00
_cell.angle_gamma   90.00
#
_symmetry.space_group_name_H-M   'P 1'
#
loop_
_entity.id
_entity.type
_entity.pdbx_description
1 polymer ?
#
loop_
_entity_poly.entity_id
_entity_poly.type
_entity_poly.pdbx_seq_one_letter_code
_entity_poly.pdbx_strand_id
1 'polypeptide(L)'
;MTDEFRQRVEAAKAKTKAVSVTDSKRQLDEKPEILLIETRLKENVPLSEQADNVVFMSVEDLDAAAEDSSKMDPRLSNPNVQIITT
;
A
#
# COMPACT_ATOMS: atom_id res chain seq x y z
N MET A 1 -12.52 8.21 -17.82
CA MET A 1 -12.44 8.43 -16.35
C MET A 1 -13.57 9.36 -15.99
N THR A 2 -14.57 8.90 -15.24
CA THR A 2 -15.76 9.69 -14.87
C THR A 2 -15.46 10.61 -13.69
N ASP A 3 -16.17 11.74 -13.59
CA ASP A 3 -15.99 12.71 -12.50
C ASP A 3 -16.25 12.09 -11.11
N GLU A 4 -17.15 11.10 -11.05
CA GLU A 4 -17.44 10.34 -9.84
C GLU A 4 -16.23 9.52 -9.34
N PHE A 5 -15.47 8.91 -10.25
CA PHE A 5 -14.25 8.18 -9.89
C PHE A 5 -13.21 9.12 -9.28
N ARG A 6 -13.01 10.28 -9.91
CA ARG A 6 -12.06 11.30 -9.40
C ARG A 6 -12.47 11.79 -8.01
N GLN A 7 -13.75 12.06 -7.77
CA GLN A 7 -14.24 12.47 -6.45
C GLN A 7 -13.98 11.43 -5.37
N ARG A 8 -14.21 10.13 -5.66
CA ARG A 8 -13.93 9.04 -4.70
C ARG A 8 -12.43 8.94 -4.38
N VAL A 9 -11.58 9.06 -5.39
CA VAL A 9 -10.12 9.05 -5.21
C VAL A 9 -9.65 10.23 -4.35
N GLU A 10 -10.13 11.44 -4.63
CA GLU A 10 -9.74 12.62 -3.85
C GLU A 10 -10.26 12.55 -2.41
N ALA A 11 -11.48 12.03 -2.19
CA ALA A 11 -12.02 11.79 -0.85
C ALA A 11 -11.21 10.75 -0.06
N ALA A 12 -10.70 9.70 -0.73
CA ALA A 12 -9.82 8.73 -0.10
C ALA A 12 -8.46 9.35 0.25
N LYS A 13 -7.83 10.07 -0.69
CA LYS A 13 -6.55 10.77 -0.45
C LYS A 13 -6.63 11.74 0.72
N ALA A 14 -7.74 12.47 0.85
CA ALA A 14 -7.96 13.41 1.95
C ALA A 14 -7.97 12.76 3.35
N LYS A 15 -8.20 11.45 3.44
CA LYS A 15 -8.14 10.67 4.70
C LYS A 15 -6.74 10.07 4.96
N THR A 16 -5.79 10.30 4.06
CA THR A 16 -4.43 9.75 4.13
C THR A 16 -3.40 10.87 4.19
N LYS A 17 -2.20 10.54 4.65
CA LYS A 17 -1.06 11.45 4.56
C LYS A 17 -0.30 11.18 3.26
N ALA A 18 -0.36 12.11 2.33
CA ALA A 18 0.45 12.03 1.11
C ALA A 18 1.95 12.04 1.46
N VAL A 19 2.71 11.19 0.77
CA VAL A 19 4.17 11.11 0.86
C VAL A 19 4.74 11.21 -0.55
N SER A 20 5.85 11.94 -0.72
CA SER A 20 6.55 11.99 -2.00
C SER A 20 7.27 10.66 -2.25
N VAL A 21 7.52 10.32 -3.52
CA VAL A 21 8.25 9.09 -3.90
C VAL A 21 9.66 9.09 -3.29
N THR A 22 10.33 10.25 -3.30
CA THR A 22 11.68 10.38 -2.72
C THR A 22 11.67 10.18 -1.21
N ASP A 23 10.67 10.76 -0.53
CA ASP A 23 10.53 10.60 0.93
C ASP A 23 10.09 9.20 1.33
N SER A 24 9.26 8.52 0.54
CA SER A 24 8.87 7.15 0.81
C SER A 24 10.05 6.20 0.65
N LYS A 25 10.86 6.37 -0.41
CA LYS A 25 12.09 5.57 -0.58
C LYS A 25 13.06 5.77 0.57
N ARG A 26 13.32 7.03 0.95
CA ARG A 26 14.18 7.34 2.10
C ARG A 26 13.66 6.71 3.39
N GLN A 27 12.36 6.79 3.65
CA GLN A 27 11.75 6.17 4.82
C GLN A 27 11.91 4.64 4.83
N LEU A 28 11.65 3.98 3.71
CA LEU A 28 11.82 2.52 3.59
C LEU A 28 13.28 2.09 3.80
N ASP A 29 14.25 2.90 3.34
CA ASP A 29 15.68 2.62 3.52
C ASP A 29 16.17 2.86 4.94
N GLU A 30 15.70 3.93 5.60
CA GLU A 30 16.09 4.30 6.97
C GLU A 30 15.39 3.44 8.03
N LYS A 31 14.20 2.92 7.72
CA LYS A 31 13.30 2.25 8.67
C LYS A 31 12.75 0.95 8.07
N PRO A 32 13.48 -0.16 8.20
CA PRO A 32 13.07 -1.45 7.64
C PRO A 32 11.79 -2.02 8.29
N GLU A 33 11.27 -1.40 9.34
CA GLU A 33 9.95 -1.72 9.91
C GLU A 33 8.77 -1.16 9.10
N ILE A 34 9.01 -0.18 8.21
CA ILE A 34 7.96 0.39 7.36
C ILE A 34 7.59 -0.61 6.27
N LEU A 35 6.29 -0.84 6.09
CA LEU A 35 5.76 -1.72 5.06
C LEU A 35 5.28 -0.90 3.87
N LEU A 36 5.69 -1.32 2.68
CA LEU A 36 5.07 -0.89 1.43
C LEU A 36 3.96 -1.89 1.08
N ILE A 37 2.71 -1.44 0.94
CA ILE A 37 1.64 -2.21 0.31
C ILE A 37 1.55 -1.78 -1.14
N GLU A 38 1.87 -2.70 -2.05
CA GLU A 38 1.75 -2.49 -3.48
C GLU A 38 0.44 -3.11 -3.97
N THR A 39 -0.43 -2.25 -4.50
CA THR A 39 -1.77 -2.66 -4.95
C THR A 39 -1.83 -3.20 -6.37
N ARG A 40 -0.76 -3.01 -7.16
CA ARG A 40 -0.59 -3.69 -8.44
C ARG A 40 -0.32 -5.17 -8.22
N LEU A 41 -0.81 -5.99 -9.15
CA LEU A 41 -0.46 -7.42 -9.20
C LEU A 41 1.06 -7.58 -9.36
N LYS A 42 1.64 -8.53 -8.62
CA LYS A 42 3.10 -8.72 -8.56
C LYS A 42 3.72 -8.98 -9.92
N GLU A 43 3.03 -9.75 -10.77
CA GLU A 43 3.42 -10.04 -12.14
C GLU A 43 3.50 -8.80 -13.05
N ASN A 44 2.84 -7.71 -12.67
CA ASN A 44 2.82 -6.45 -13.41
C ASN A 44 3.86 -5.44 -12.91
N VAL A 45 4.67 -5.79 -11.91
CA VAL A 45 5.73 -4.93 -11.37
C VAL A 45 7.10 -5.49 -11.78
N PRO A 46 7.87 -4.78 -12.61
CA PRO A 46 9.22 -5.20 -12.99
C PRO A 46 10.08 -5.51 -11.78
N LEU A 47 10.91 -6.55 -11.83
CA LEU A 47 11.79 -6.95 -10.71
C LEU A 47 12.70 -5.81 -10.23
N SER A 48 13.12 -4.93 -11.15
CA SER A 48 13.93 -3.74 -10.85
C SER A 48 13.17 -2.66 -10.06
N GLU A 49 11.85 -2.74 -10.01
CA GLU A 49 10.96 -1.78 -9.33
C GLU A 49 10.34 -2.36 -8.06
N GLN A 50 10.59 -3.63 -7.75
CA GLN A 50 10.09 -4.25 -6.51
C GLN A 50 10.96 -3.82 -5.34
N ALA A 51 10.31 -3.32 -4.26
CA ALA A 51 10.99 -3.02 -3.02
C ALA A 51 11.15 -4.29 -2.16
N ASP A 52 12.20 -4.38 -1.35
CA ASP A 52 12.46 -5.56 -0.52
C ASP A 52 11.38 -5.79 0.55
N ASN A 53 10.88 -4.71 1.16
CA ASN A 53 9.88 -4.78 2.23
C ASN A 53 8.47 -4.44 1.73
N VAL A 54 8.05 -5.17 0.69
CA VAL A 54 6.74 -5.01 0.05
C VAL A 54 5.79 -6.15 0.42
N VAL A 55 4.51 -5.79 0.59
CA VAL A 55 3.37 -6.70 0.61
C VAL A 55 2.60 -6.43 -0.67
N PHE A 56 2.51 -7.40 -1.56
CA PHE A 56 1.62 -7.30 -2.72
C PHE A 56 0.21 -7.67 -2.28
N MET A 57 -0.73 -6.76 -2.45
CA MET A 57 -2.12 -6.98 -2.09
C MET A 57 -3.01 -6.23 -3.07
N SER A 58 -3.72 -6.97 -3.92
CA SER A 58 -4.62 -6.33 -4.89
C SER A 58 -5.73 -5.56 -4.19
N VAL A 59 -6.42 -4.69 -4.94
CA VAL A 59 -7.60 -3.97 -4.41
C VAL A 59 -8.68 -4.96 -4.00
N GLU A 60 -8.83 -6.06 -4.75
CA GLU A 60 -9.76 -7.16 -4.47
C GLU A 60 -9.38 -7.89 -3.17
N ASP A 61 -8.09 -8.11 -2.92
CA ASP A 61 -7.61 -8.71 -1.66
C ASP A 61 -7.84 -7.79 -0.46
N LEU A 62 -7.66 -6.47 -0.65
CA LEU A 62 -7.96 -5.46 0.38
C LEU A 62 -9.44 -5.45 0.76
N ASP A 63 -10.33 -5.55 -0.23
CA ASP A 63 -11.78 -5.60 -0.02
C ASP A 63 -12.19 -6.90 0.69
N ALA A 64 -11.67 -8.04 0.23
CA ALA A 64 -11.91 -9.33 0.89
C ALA A 64 -11.38 -9.37 2.33
N ALA A 65 -10.22 -8.75 2.59
CA ALA A 65 -9.64 -8.65 3.92
C ALA A 65 -10.46 -7.78 4.90
N ALA A 66 -11.29 -6.86 4.39
CA ALA A 66 -12.22 -6.11 5.21
C ALA A 66 -13.34 -6.99 5.78
N GLU A 67 -13.68 -8.09 5.10
CA GLU A 67 -14.66 -9.08 5.55
C GLU A 67 -14.02 -10.23 6.34
N ASP A 68 -12.85 -10.72 5.91
CA ASP A 68 -12.09 -11.78 6.55
C ASP A 68 -10.57 -11.50 6.50
N SER A 69 -10.04 -10.99 7.61
CA SER A 69 -8.63 -10.64 7.73
C SER A 69 -7.69 -11.83 7.96
N SER A 70 -8.20 -13.07 8.01
CA SER A 70 -7.39 -14.28 8.27
C SER A 70 -6.30 -14.54 7.24
N LYS A 71 -6.44 -13.97 6.04
CA LYS A 71 -5.50 -14.08 4.93
C LYS A 71 -4.53 -12.90 4.81
N MET A 72 -4.61 -11.91 5.70
CA MET A 72 -3.71 -10.76 5.66
C MET A 72 -2.28 -11.15 6.01
N ASP A 73 -1.31 -10.41 5.45
CA ASP A 73 0.09 -10.54 5.85
C ASP A 73 0.23 -10.32 7.37
N PRO A 74 0.83 -11.25 8.13
CA PRO A 74 0.93 -11.16 9.58
C PRO A 74 1.60 -9.87 10.07
N ARG A 75 2.44 -9.22 9.26
CA ARG A 75 3.08 -7.95 9.63
C ARG A 75 2.07 -6.80 9.77
N LEU A 76 0.90 -6.92 9.15
CA LEU A 76 -0.20 -5.96 9.23
C LEU A 76 -1.00 -6.06 10.54
N SER A 77 -0.78 -7.11 11.35
CA SER A 77 -1.40 -7.21 12.68
C SER A 77 -0.77 -6.27 13.71
N ASN A 78 0.38 -5.66 13.41
CA ASN A 78 1.04 -4.70 14.29
C ASN A 78 0.49 -3.28 14.04
N PRO A 79 -0.28 -2.70 14.99
CA PRO A 79 -0.87 -1.37 14.81
C PRO A 79 0.15 -0.23 14.81
N ASN A 80 1.39 -0.48 15.22
CA ASN A 80 2.46 0.51 15.24
C ASN A 80 3.27 0.54 13.93
N VAL A 81 2.96 -0.33 12.97
CA VAL A 81 3.67 -0.37 11.71
C VAL A 81 3.21 0.80 10.83
N GLN A 82 4.15 1.56 10.28
CA GLN A 82 3.81 2.56 9.28
C GLN A 82 3.59 1.84 7.95
N ILE A 83 2.46 2.14 7.31
CA ILE A 83 2.09 1.61 6.01
C ILE A 83 2.22 2.73 4.97
N ILE A 84 2.94 2.45 3.89
CA ILE A 84 2.94 3.25 2.67
C ILE A 84 2.20 2.44 1.61
N THR A 85 1.20 3.01 0.95
CA THR A 85 0.44 2.35 -0.12
C THR A 85 0.74 3.01 -1.46
N THR A 86 0.98 2.21 -2.50
CA THR A 86 1.16 2.67 -3.89
C THR A 86 0.02 2.27 -4.81
#